data_AF-A0A7Y5KDM2-F1
#
_entry.id   AF-A0A7Y5KDM2-F1
#
_cell.length_a   1.000
_cell.length_b   1.000
_cell.length_c   1.000
_cell.angle_alpha   90.00
_cell.angle_beta   90.00
_cell.angle_gamma   90.00
#
_symmetry.space_group_name_H-M   'P 1'
#
loop_
_entity.id
_entity.type
_entity.pdbx_description
1 polymer ?
#
loop_
_entity_poly.entity_id
_entity_poly.type
_entity_poly.pdbx_seq_one_letter_code
_entity_poly.pdbx_strand_id
1 'polypeptide(L)' 'PGLKRALVEIKSTARVAEDDVRALQQLGNDVPNSEAFCLSLDPTPKRIGRAMCFPWPRGLEELGL' A
#
# COMPACT_ATOMS: atom_id res chain seq x y z
N PRO A 1 -17.55 -1.13 -11.47
CA PRO A 1 -16.86 0.11 -11.90
C PRO A 1 -17.18 1.25 -10.93
N GLY A 2 -16.18 1.89 -10.29
CA GLY A 2 -16.43 2.99 -9.34
C GLY A 2 -15.48 3.09 -8.14
N LEU A 3 -14.61 2.10 -7.92
CA LEU A 3 -13.56 2.19 -6.89
C LEU A 3 -12.41 3.08 -7.37
N LYS A 4 -11.74 3.76 -6.43
CA LYS A 4 -10.56 4.57 -6.72
C LYS A 4 -9.45 3.70 -7.29
N ARG A 5 -8.54 4.32 -8.05
CA ARG A 5 -7.40 3.60 -8.62
C ARG A 5 -6.49 3.14 -7.49
N ALA A 6 -6.20 1.85 -7.40
CA ALA A 6 -5.24 1.34 -6.42
C ALA A 6 -3.81 1.44 -6.98
N LEU A 7 -2.91 2.06 -6.22
CA LEU A 7 -1.47 1.94 -6.40
C LEU A 7 -0.98 0.87 -5.43
N VAL A 8 -0.49 -0.24 -5.96
CA VAL A 8 -0.08 -1.38 -5.14
C VAL A 8 1.41 -1.58 -5.31
N GLU A 9 2.14 -1.53 -4.20
CA GLU A 9 3.54 -1.93 -4.12
C GLU A 9 3.66 -3.17 -3.24
N ILE A 10 4.31 -4.23 -3.73
CA ILE A 10 4.47 -5.50 -3.03
C ILE A 10 5.94 -5.71 -2.70
N LYS A 11 6.27 -5.98 -1.44
CA LYS A 11 7.65 -6.20 -0.97
C LYS A 11 7.76 -7.45 -0.12
N SER A 12 8.94 -8.05 -0.08
CA SER A 12 9.26 -9.14 0.85
C SER A 12 9.77 -8.64 2.21
N THR A 13 9.64 -7.34 2.51
CA THR A 13 10.14 -6.74 3.74
C THR A 13 9.32 -7.21 4.94
N ALA A 14 9.99 -7.64 6.02
CA ALA A 14 9.36 -8.12 7.26
C ALA A 14 8.94 -6.99 8.22
N ARG A 15 9.40 -5.76 7.98
CA ARG A 15 9.04 -4.57 8.75
C ARG A 15 8.98 -3.36 7.83
N VAL A 16 7.79 -2.81 7.61
CA VAL A 16 7.61 -1.59 6.80
C VAL A 16 7.82 -0.35 7.66
N ALA A 17 8.63 0.58 7.15
CA ALA A 17 8.90 1.89 7.72
C ALA A 17 8.57 3.03 6.73
N GLU A 18 8.77 4.27 7.16
CA GLU A 18 8.48 5.49 6.35
C GLU A 18 9.24 5.53 5.04
N ASP A 19 10.51 5.12 5.03
CA ASP A 19 11.33 5.13 3.83
C ASP A 19 10.86 4.11 2.80
N ASP A 20 10.29 2.98 3.24
CA ASP A 20 9.74 1.97 2.33
C ASP A 20 8.56 2.50 1.52
N VAL A 21 7.73 3.36 2.10
CA VAL A 21 6.51 3.86 1.44
C VAL A 21 6.72 5.23 0.79
N ARG A 22 7.91 5.82 0.87
CA ARG A 22 8.17 7.19 0.40
C ARG A 22 7.92 7.34 -1.10
N ALA A 23 8.48 6.43 -1.91
CA ALA A 23 8.32 6.46 -3.37
C ALA A 23 6.86 6.23 -3.78
N LEU A 24 6.18 5.29 -3.13
CA LEU A 24 4.76 5.02 -3.38
C LEU A 24 3.88 6.26 -3.08
N GLN A 25 4.18 6.97 -1.99
CA GLN A 25 3.48 8.21 -1.66
C GLN A 25 3.74 9.34 -2.66
N GLN A 26 4.97 9.44 -3.18
CA GLN A 26 5.30 10.40 -4.23
C GLN A 26 4.51 10.10 -5.50
N LEU A 27 4.47 8.84 -5.94
CA LEU A 27 3.68 8.41 -7.09
C LEU A 27 2.18 8.72 -6.91
N GLY A 28 1.66 8.60 -5.68
CA GLY A 28 0.27 8.95 -5.36
C GLY A 28 -0.07 10.42 -5.61
N ASN A 29 0.92 11.32 -5.62
CA ASN A 29 0.68 12.73 -5.98
C ASN A 29 0.55 12.91 -7.50
N ASP A 30 1.24 12.10 -8.29
CA ASP A 30 1.23 12.15 -9.76
C ASP A 30 0.02 11.42 -10.35
N VAL A 31 -0.56 10.48 -9.60
CA VAL A 31 -1.74 9.71 -10.00
C VAL A 31 -2.96 10.17 -9.20
N PRO A 32 -3.75 11.14 -9.71
CA PRO A 32 -4.88 11.69 -8.97
C PRO A 32 -5.99 10.64 -8.76
N ASN A 33 -6.76 10.85 -7.69
CA ASN A 33 -7.87 9.96 -7.28
C ASN A 33 -7.43 8.49 -7.11
N SER A 34 -6.24 8.29 -6.54
CA SER A 34 -5.69 6.98 -6.23
C SER A 34 -5.54 6.74 -4.73
N GLU A 35 -5.48 5.46 -4.35
CA GLU A 35 -5.20 5.01 -3.00
C GLU A 35 -3.95 4.13 -3.01
N ALA A 36 -3.03 4.38 -2.08
CA ALA A 36 -1.74 3.70 -2.01
C ALA A 36 -1.79 2.55 -1.01
N PHE A 37 -1.35 1.38 -1.46
CA PHE A 37 -1.29 0.14 -0.69
C PHE A 37 0.14 -0.43 -0.74
N CYS A 38 0.74 -0.64 0.42
CA CYS A 38 2.01 -1.35 0.55
C CYS A 38 1.74 -2.74 1.13
N LEU A 39 1.92 -3.77 0.32
CA LEU A 39 1.74 -5.15 0.72
C LEU A 39 3.10 -5.77 1.05
N SER A 40 3.21 -6.43 2.20
CA SER A 40 4.51 -6.90 2.68
C SER A 40 4.45 -8.21 3.46
N LEU A 41 5.60 -8.67 3.97
CA LEU A 41 5.68 -9.72 4.98
C LEU A 41 5.56 -9.18 6.41
N ASP A 42 5.41 -7.86 6.59
CA ASP A 42 5.14 -7.29 7.90
C ASP A 42 3.77 -7.79 8.39
N PRO A 43 3.73 -8.52 9.52
CA PRO A 43 2.50 -9.11 10.01
C PRO A 43 1.54 -8.05 10.58
N THR A 44 2.01 -6.81 10.77
CA THR A 44 1.25 -5.75 11.44
C THR A 44 0.68 -4.78 10.40
N PRO A 45 -0.64 -4.78 10.18
CA PRO A 45 -1.30 -3.75 9.41
C PRO A 45 -1.05 -2.39 10.04
N LYS A 46 -0.72 -1.40 9.23
CA LYS A 46 -0.46 -0.03 9.71
C LYS A 46 -0.69 0.97 8.60
N ARG A 47 -0.86 2.23 8.97
CA ARG A 47 -0.89 3.35 8.02
C ARG A 47 0.38 4.16 8.19
N ILE A 48 1.06 4.43 7.08
CA ILE A 48 2.25 5.28 7.07
C ILE A 48 2.01 6.40 6.07
N GLY A 49 1.83 7.62 6.58
CA GLY A 49 1.37 8.75 5.80
C GLY A 49 0.06 8.44 5.07
N ARG A 50 0.08 8.47 3.73
CA ARG A 50 -1.08 8.15 2.88
C ARG A 50 -1.18 6.68 2.48
N ALA A 51 -0.15 5.87 2.74
CA ALA A 51 -0.11 4.46 2.35
C ALA A 51 -0.73 3.56 3.42
N MET A 52 -1.61 2.65 3.01
CA MET A 52 -2.12 1.57 3.84
C MET A 52 -1.23 0.36 3.68
N CYS A 53 -0.69 -0.16 4.78
CA CYS A 53 0.24 -1.26 4.77
C CYS A 53 -0.43 -2.52 5.33
N PHE A 54 -0.37 -3.62 4.58
CA PHE A 54 -0.96 -4.90 4.97
C PHE A 54 0.01 -6.07 4.75
N PRO A 55 -0.13 -7.17 5.51
CA PRO A 55 0.40 -8.46 5.09
C PRO A 55 -0.17 -8.84 3.71
N TRP A 56 0.65 -9.35 2.79
CA TRP A 56 0.25 -9.62 1.40
C TRP A 56 -1.09 -10.36 1.23
N PRO A 57 -1.35 -11.51 1.91
CA PRO A 57 -2.62 -12.23 1.74
C PRO A 57 -3.82 -11.37 2.13
N ARG A 58 -3.73 -10.70 3.27
CA ARG A 58 -4.77 -9.78 3.74
C ARG A 58 -4.93 -8.58 2.81
N GLY A 59 -3.84 -8.05 2.28
CA GLY A 59 -3.87 -6.92 1.37
C GLY A 59 -4.65 -7.16 0.08
N LEU A 60 -4.58 -8.38 -0.46
CA LEU A 60 -5.37 -8.78 -1.61
C LEU A 60 -6.87 -8.83 -1.29
N GLU A 61 -7.23 -9.41 -0.14
CA GLU A 61 -8.62 -9.45 0.34
C GLU A 61 -9.20 -8.04 0.50
N GLU A 62 -8.44 -7.11 1.08
CA GLU A 62 -8.85 -5.70 1.26
C GLU A 62 -9.01 -4.96 -0.09
N LEU A 63 -8.33 -5.43 -1.14
CA LEU A 63 -8.46 -4.93 -2.52
C LEU A 63 -9.57 -5.64 -3.31
N GLY A 64 -10.18 -6.68 -2.76
CA GLY A 64 -11.19 -7.51 -3.43
C GLY A 64 -10.60 -8.37 -4.57
N LEU A 65 -9.34 -8.78 -4.44
CA LEU A 65 -8.59 -9.60 -5.40
C LEU A 65 -8.41 -11.04 -4.92
#